data_AF-A0A831LVI6-F1
#
_entry.id   AF-A0A831LVI6-F1
#
_cell.length_a   1.000
_cell.length_b   1.000
_cell.length_c   1.000
_cell.angle_alpha   90.00
_cell.angle_beta   90.00
_cell.angle_gamma   90.00
#
_symmetry.space_group_name_H-M   'P 1'
#
loop_
_entity.id
_entity.type
_entity.pdbx_description
1 polymer ?
#
loop_
_entity_poly.entity_id
_entity_poly.type
_entity_poly.pdbx_seq_one_letter_code
_entity_poly.pdbx_strand_id
1 'polypeptide(L)'
;MSYLKFDKEQLINLEYSLNREILRSNRAGSYISTTLNGCNTRKYHGLLVCPISNFGGEKHVLLSSLDVSLVQGEEEFKLGIHQYKGGHYDPKGHKYIRNIEFDHIPKITYRVGNAILSVERLLVAKKEQILIRYSLEGDGENVMLRFKPFLAFRNIHQLSKANLYVNSKV
;
A
#
# COMPACT_ATOMS: atom_id res chain seq x y z
N MET A 1 4.96 -21.67 9.81
CA MET A 1 5.72 -20.71 10.63
C MET A 1 6.29 -19.66 9.69
N SER A 2 6.04 -18.37 9.95
CA SER A 2 6.60 -17.28 9.13
C SER A 2 8.11 -17.20 9.32
N TYR A 3 8.88 -17.22 8.22
CA TYR A 3 10.35 -17.21 8.28
C TYR A 3 10.92 -15.82 8.60
N LEU A 4 10.16 -14.76 8.30
CA LEU A 4 10.52 -13.37 8.62
C LEU A 4 9.29 -12.63 9.15
N LYS A 5 9.43 -11.98 10.30
CA LYS A 5 8.36 -11.25 10.97
C LYS A 5 8.89 -9.92 11.49
N PHE A 6 8.07 -8.88 11.39
CA PHE A 6 8.31 -7.58 12.01
C PHE A 6 7.14 -7.25 12.94
N ASP A 7 7.47 -6.78 14.13
CA ASP A 7 6.48 -6.43 15.15
C ASP A 7 6.21 -4.93 15.19
N LYS A 8 5.15 -4.55 15.91
CA LYS A 8 4.66 -3.17 16.02
C LYS A 8 5.78 -2.16 16.29
N GLU A 9 6.67 -2.42 17.25
CA GLU A 9 7.72 -1.48 17.66
C GLU A 9 8.64 -1.09 16.50
N GLN A 10 9.00 -2.06 15.66
CA GLN A 10 9.82 -1.84 14.46
C GLN A 10 9.04 -1.10 13.37
N LEU A 11 7.75 -1.40 13.23
CA LEU A 11 6.90 -0.91 12.15
C LEU A 11 6.41 0.53 12.39
N ILE A 12 6.22 0.92 13.65
CA ILE A 12 5.88 2.31 14.02
C ILE A 12 7.10 3.24 13.99
N ASN A 13 8.31 2.69 14.14
CA ASN A 13 9.55 3.45 14.01
C ASN A 13 9.80 3.75 12.52
N LEU A 14 9.60 5.01 12.13
CA LEU A 14 9.78 5.45 10.74
C LEU A 14 11.24 5.36 10.29
N GLU A 15 12.21 5.61 11.17
CA GLU A 15 13.64 5.47 10.81
C GLU A 15 13.99 4.01 10.51
N TYR A 16 13.38 3.05 11.22
CA TYR A 16 13.58 1.64 10.96
C TYR A 16 12.84 1.17 9.69
N SER A 17 11.55 1.52 9.58
CA SER A 17 10.63 0.97 8.59
C SER A 17 10.78 1.59 7.19
N LEU A 18 11.13 2.87 7.09
CA LEU A 18 11.30 3.55 5.79
C LEU A 18 12.59 3.15 5.07
N ASN A 19 13.58 2.62 5.80
CA ASN A 19 14.85 2.14 5.24
C ASN A 19 14.81 0.67 4.80
N ARG A 20 13.64 0.01 4.86
CA ARG A 20 13.44 -1.38 4.44
C ARG A 20 12.31 -1.48 3.45
N GLU A 21 12.56 -2.18 2.36
CA GLU A 21 11.65 -2.24 1.22
C GLU A 21 11.20 -3.68 0.96
N ILE A 22 9.96 -3.81 0.51
CA ILE A 22 9.36 -5.03 -0.03
C ILE A 22 9.37 -4.87 -1.54
N LEU A 23 10.04 -5.77 -2.25
CA LEU A 23 10.03 -5.86 -3.71
C LEU A 23 9.53 -7.24 -4.12
N ARG A 24 8.49 -7.29 -4.97
CA ARG A 24 8.00 -8.53 -5.58
C ARG A 24 7.74 -8.32 -7.06
N SER A 25 8.20 -9.23 -7.91
CA SER A 25 7.98 -9.19 -9.36
C SER A 25 7.15 -10.39 -9.85
N ASN A 26 6.70 -10.34 -11.10
CA ASN A 26 6.08 -11.46 -11.79
C ASN A 26 6.76 -11.75 -13.15
N ARG A 27 6.29 -12.77 -13.87
CA ARG A 27 6.83 -13.19 -15.17
C ARG A 27 6.33 -12.31 -16.33
N ALA A 28 5.47 -11.35 -16.06
CA ALA A 28 5.01 -10.33 -17.02
C ALA A 28 5.88 -9.05 -16.96
N GLY A 29 6.90 -9.02 -16.09
CA GLY A 29 7.75 -7.83 -15.92
C GLY A 29 7.14 -6.74 -15.05
N SER A 30 6.03 -7.02 -14.36
CA SER A 30 5.43 -6.15 -13.35
C SER A 30 6.09 -6.34 -11.99
N TYR A 31 6.00 -5.32 -11.13
CA TYR A 31 6.43 -5.40 -9.75
C TYR A 31 5.57 -4.56 -8.77
N ILE A 32 5.62 -4.95 -7.50
CA ILE A 32 5.22 -4.19 -6.32
C ILE A 32 6.51 -3.75 -5.62
N SER A 33 6.61 -2.48 -5.26
CA SER A 33 7.71 -1.95 -4.44
C SER A 33 7.20 -0.91 -3.45
N THR A 34 7.53 -1.05 -2.17
CA THR A 34 7.15 -0.11 -1.09
C THR A 34 8.04 -0.31 0.13
N THR A 35 8.02 0.60 1.09
CA THR A 35 8.62 0.36 2.42
C THR A 35 7.78 -0.65 3.25
N LEU A 36 8.34 -1.15 4.35
CA LEU A 36 7.65 -2.09 5.26
C LEU A 36 6.26 -1.58 5.68
N ASN A 37 6.15 -0.31 6.06
CA ASN A 37 4.88 0.27 6.52
C ASN A 37 3.97 0.79 5.38
N GLY A 38 4.34 0.60 4.12
CA GLY A 38 3.54 1.02 2.97
C GLY A 38 3.76 2.48 2.51
N CYS A 39 4.72 3.20 3.08
CA CYS A 39 5.00 4.59 2.74
C CYS A 39 5.93 4.69 1.52
N ASN A 40 5.43 5.18 0.40
CA ASN A 40 6.25 5.35 -0.80
C ASN A 40 7.24 6.52 -0.62
N THR A 41 8.54 6.23 -0.60
CA THR A 41 9.63 7.22 -0.45
C THR A 41 10.47 7.41 -1.71
N ARG A 42 10.25 6.58 -2.74
CA ARG A 42 11.03 6.61 -4.00
C ARG A 42 10.10 6.65 -5.21
N LYS A 43 10.58 7.24 -6.31
CA LYS A 43 9.85 7.28 -7.60
C LYS A 43 9.57 5.89 -8.20
N TYR A 44 10.29 4.86 -7.78
CA TYR A 44 10.08 3.49 -8.24
C TYR A 44 9.06 2.73 -7.38
N HIS A 45 8.59 3.29 -6.25
CA HIS A 45 7.59 2.61 -5.42
C HIS A 45 6.19 2.69 -6.06
N GLY A 46 5.43 1.62 -5.89
CA GLY A 46 4.10 1.43 -6.41
C GLY A 46 3.56 0.02 -6.14
N LEU A 47 2.23 -0.14 -6.17
CA LEU A 47 1.55 -1.42 -6.07
C LEU A 47 1.37 -2.10 -7.43
N LEU A 48 1.24 -1.35 -8.52
CA LEU A 48 1.25 -1.91 -9.86
C LEU A 48 2.18 -1.08 -10.72
N VAL A 49 3.41 -1.57 -10.87
CA VAL A 49 4.39 -1.03 -11.79
C VAL A 49 4.61 -2.04 -12.90
N CYS A 50 4.28 -1.70 -14.15
CA CYS A 50 4.25 -2.67 -15.25
C CYS A 50 4.66 -2.05 -16.58
N PRO A 51 5.20 -2.86 -17.52
CA PRO A 51 5.46 -2.40 -18.88
C PRO A 51 4.13 -2.08 -19.59
N ILE A 52 4.13 -1.04 -20.42
CA ILE A 52 2.97 -0.68 -21.26
C ILE A 52 3.39 -0.72 -22.73
N SER A 53 2.76 -1.59 -23.52
CA SER A 53 3.07 -1.81 -24.94
C SER A 53 2.98 -0.52 -25.77
N ASN A 54 1.94 0.28 -25.56
CA ASN A 54 1.74 1.56 -26.25
C ASN A 54 2.82 2.61 -25.94
N PHE A 55 3.60 2.42 -24.88
CA PHE A 55 4.76 3.25 -24.52
C PHE A 55 6.08 2.50 -24.73
N GLY A 56 6.18 1.68 -25.78
CA GLY A 56 7.43 0.98 -26.12
C GLY A 56 7.87 -0.08 -25.09
N GLY A 57 6.96 -0.55 -24.24
CA GLY A 57 7.28 -1.48 -23.15
C GLY A 57 7.91 -0.81 -21.92
N GLU A 58 7.97 0.53 -21.88
CA GLU A 58 8.44 1.25 -20.71
C GLU A 58 7.55 0.99 -19.49
N LYS A 59 8.19 0.88 -18.32
CA LYS A 59 7.46 0.66 -17.08
C LYS A 59 6.79 1.94 -16.60
N HIS A 60 5.54 1.80 -16.21
CA HIS A 60 4.74 2.87 -15.66
C HIS A 60 4.25 2.49 -14.26
N VAL A 61 4.25 3.45 -13.34
CA VAL A 61 3.56 3.32 -12.07
C VAL A 61 2.09 3.62 -12.34
N LEU A 62 1.24 2.59 -12.38
CA LEU A 62 -0.20 2.74 -12.58
C LEU A 62 -0.89 3.01 -11.25
N LEU A 63 -0.75 2.09 -10.30
CA LEU A 63 -1.27 2.20 -8.94
C LEU A 63 -0.11 2.48 -7.98
N SER A 64 -0.05 3.68 -7.40
CA SER A 64 1.00 4.04 -6.43
C SER A 64 0.72 3.41 -5.07
N SER A 65 -0.51 3.56 -4.57
CA SER A 65 -0.97 3.04 -3.29
C SER A 65 -2.49 2.85 -3.36
N LEU A 66 -3.02 2.05 -2.43
CA LEU A 66 -4.46 1.89 -2.21
C LEU A 66 -4.72 2.21 -0.75
N ASP A 67 -5.17 3.42 -0.48
CA ASP A 67 -5.50 3.85 0.86
C ASP A 67 -6.80 3.20 1.29
N VAL A 68 -6.82 2.72 2.54
CA VAL A 68 -8.00 2.11 3.13
C VAL A 68 -8.32 2.85 4.41
N SER A 69 -9.60 3.15 4.59
CA SER A 69 -10.13 3.66 5.84
C SER A 69 -11.16 2.68 6.38
N LEU A 70 -11.11 2.46 7.68
CA LEU A 70 -12.10 1.68 8.41
C LEU A 70 -13.05 2.67 9.10
N VAL A 71 -14.34 2.58 8.80
CA VAL A 71 -15.38 3.47 9.37
C VAL A 71 -16.25 2.67 10.32
N GLN A 72 -16.36 3.14 11.56
CA GLN A 72 -17.19 2.58 12.62
C GLN A 72 -18.02 3.71 13.25
N GLY A 73 -19.33 3.70 13.02
CA GLY A 73 -20.19 4.83 13.40
C GLY A 73 -19.73 6.13 12.70
N GLU A 74 -19.36 7.14 13.49
CA GLU A 74 -18.86 8.43 13.01
C GLU A 74 -17.33 8.50 12.90
N GLU A 75 -16.61 7.50 13.39
CA GLU A 75 -15.14 7.50 13.41
C GLU A 75 -14.57 6.88 12.13
N GLU A 76 -13.62 7.60 11.49
CA GLU A 76 -12.87 7.12 10.32
C GLU A 76 -11.39 6.92 10.67
N PHE A 77 -10.92 5.67 10.56
CA PHE A 77 -9.55 5.28 10.82
C PHE A 77 -8.79 5.08 9.51
N LYS A 78 -7.97 6.07 9.13
CA LYS A 78 -7.17 6.05 7.90
C LYS A 78 -5.90 5.21 8.08
N LEU A 79 -5.81 4.11 7.35
CA LEU A 79 -4.70 3.14 7.46
C LEU A 79 -3.51 3.45 6.54
N GLY A 80 -3.66 4.40 5.62
CA GLY A 80 -2.58 4.84 4.72
C GLY A 80 -1.45 5.59 5.45
N ILE A 81 -0.33 5.75 4.76
CA ILE A 81 0.77 6.64 5.16
C ILE A 81 1.44 7.22 3.92
N HIS A 82 1.57 8.54 3.89
CA HIS A 82 2.31 9.25 2.85
C HIS A 82 3.27 10.26 3.47
N GLN A 83 4.45 10.38 2.89
CA GLN A 83 5.43 11.40 3.26
C GLN A 83 5.30 12.61 2.34
N TYR A 84 5.13 13.79 2.94
CA TYR A 84 5.11 15.07 2.28
C TYR A 84 6.36 15.89 2.63
N LYS A 85 6.53 17.03 1.95
CA LYS A 85 7.64 17.96 2.19
C LYS A 85 7.70 18.38 3.67
N GLY A 86 8.92 18.60 4.16
CA GLY A 86 9.15 19.02 5.55
C GLY A 86 9.00 17.90 6.59
N GLY A 87 9.07 16.63 6.19
CA GLY A 87 8.95 15.50 7.11
C GLY A 87 7.52 15.30 7.64
N HIS A 88 6.52 15.84 6.96
CA HIS A 88 5.11 15.69 7.32
C HIS A 88 4.58 14.35 6.83
N TYR A 89 3.88 13.61 7.70
CA TYR A 89 3.24 12.34 7.35
C TYR A 89 1.73 12.43 7.58
N ASP A 90 0.97 12.16 6.52
CA ASP A 90 -0.48 12.10 6.58
C ASP A 90 -1.08 11.15 5.52
N PRO A 91 -2.03 10.26 5.86
CA PRO A 91 -2.42 9.91 7.23
C PRO A 91 -1.29 9.19 7.98
N LYS A 92 -1.48 8.96 9.29
CA LYS A 92 -0.50 8.28 10.17
C LYS A 92 -0.87 6.81 10.43
N GLY A 93 -1.37 6.13 9.41
CA GLY A 93 -1.96 4.79 9.54
C GLY A 93 -0.98 3.69 9.95
N HIS A 94 0.33 3.91 9.77
CA HIS A 94 1.39 3.02 10.28
C HIS A 94 1.26 2.74 11.79
N LYS A 95 0.66 3.65 12.57
CA LYS A 95 0.42 3.48 14.00
C LYS A 95 -0.55 2.33 14.33
N TYR A 96 -1.41 1.96 13.39
CA TYR A 96 -2.36 0.85 13.52
C TYR A 96 -1.75 -0.50 13.12
N ILE A 97 -0.56 -0.52 12.51
CA ILE A 97 0.09 -1.77 12.12
C ILE A 97 0.51 -2.54 13.39
N ARG A 98 0.09 -3.79 13.47
CA ARG A 98 0.43 -4.71 14.56
C ARG A 98 1.67 -5.54 14.22
N ASN A 99 1.70 -6.10 13.02
CA ASN A 99 2.80 -6.93 12.54
C ASN A 99 2.81 -7.00 11.00
N ILE A 100 3.92 -7.50 10.47
CA ILE A 100 4.02 -8.00 9.10
C ILE A 100 4.66 -9.38 9.16
N GLU A 101 4.05 -10.34 8.48
CA GLU A 101 4.51 -11.73 8.42
C GLU A 101 4.80 -12.09 6.97
N PHE A 102 6.02 -12.60 6.72
CA PHE A 102 6.50 -13.05 5.43
C PHE A 102 6.52 -14.57 5.41
N ASP A 103 5.41 -15.13 4.93
CA ASP A 103 5.30 -16.52 4.50
C ASP A 103 5.25 -16.56 2.95
N HIS A 104 4.25 -17.20 2.34
CA HIS A 104 4.08 -17.18 0.87
C HIS A 104 3.68 -15.80 0.31
N ILE A 105 2.83 -15.07 1.04
CA ILE A 105 2.37 -13.73 0.69
C ILE A 105 2.57 -12.86 1.93
N PRO A 106 3.27 -11.71 1.82
CA PRO A 106 3.40 -10.79 2.94
C PRO A 106 2.02 -10.36 3.41
N LYS A 107 1.73 -10.61 4.70
CA LYS A 107 0.49 -10.24 5.37
C LYS A 107 0.78 -9.10 6.32
N ILE A 108 0.12 -7.96 6.12
CA ILE A 108 0.16 -6.82 7.05
C ILE A 108 -1.10 -6.88 7.89
N THR A 109 -0.98 -6.88 9.21
CA THR A 109 -2.14 -6.85 10.11
C THR A 109 -2.25 -5.50 10.78
N TYR A 110 -3.44 -4.90 10.69
CA TYR A 110 -3.83 -3.68 11.37
C TYR A 110 -4.77 -4.02 12.53
N ARG A 111 -4.68 -3.28 13.62
CA ARG A 111 -5.64 -3.33 14.72
C ARG A 111 -6.21 -1.95 14.98
N VAL A 112 -7.54 -1.85 14.89
CA VAL A 112 -8.31 -0.63 15.15
C VAL A 112 -9.44 -0.99 16.12
N GLY A 113 -9.34 -0.54 17.37
CA GLY A 113 -10.24 -1.00 18.43
C GLY A 113 -10.23 -2.54 18.54
N ASN A 114 -11.41 -3.14 18.31
CA ASN A 114 -11.62 -4.58 18.28
C ASN A 114 -11.50 -5.20 16.88
N ALA A 115 -11.47 -4.39 15.83
CA ALA A 115 -11.34 -4.87 14.46
C ALA A 115 -9.88 -5.21 14.12
N ILE A 116 -9.69 -6.39 13.55
CA ILE A 116 -8.40 -6.84 13.00
C ILE A 116 -8.56 -6.92 11.49
N LEU A 117 -7.90 -6.02 10.76
CA LEU A 117 -7.89 -6.03 9.31
C LEU A 117 -6.53 -6.53 8.84
N SER A 118 -6.50 -7.56 8.02
CA SER A 118 -5.28 -8.02 7.36
C SER A 118 -5.29 -7.78 5.87
N VAL A 119 -4.12 -7.46 5.32
CA VAL A 119 -3.93 -7.09 3.91
C VAL A 119 -2.83 -7.93 3.29
N GLU A 120 -3.13 -8.52 2.14
CA GLU A 120 -2.19 -9.33 1.35
C GLU A 120 -2.19 -8.85 -0.10
N ARG A 121 -1.02 -8.82 -0.73
CA ARG A 121 -0.83 -8.29 -2.08
C ARG A 121 -0.01 -9.26 -2.92
N LEU A 122 -0.51 -9.60 -4.11
CA LEU A 122 0.17 -10.50 -5.03
C LEU A 122 0.00 -10.05 -6.48
N LEU A 123 0.98 -10.39 -7.31
CA LEU A 123 0.92 -10.19 -8.76
C LEU A 123 0.53 -11.50 -9.44
N VAL A 124 -0.35 -11.41 -10.44
CA VAL A 124 -0.66 -12.55 -11.30
C VAL A 124 0.58 -12.92 -12.09
N ALA A 125 0.92 -14.21 -12.17
CA ALA A 125 2.22 -14.64 -12.67
C ALA A 125 2.54 -14.16 -14.10
N LYS A 126 1.56 -14.14 -15.01
CA LYS A 126 1.73 -13.83 -16.44
C LYS A 126 0.81 -12.70 -16.94
N LYS A 127 0.44 -11.76 -16.06
CA LYS A 127 -0.37 -10.59 -16.41
C LYS A 127 0.06 -9.36 -15.63
N GLU A 128 -0.11 -8.17 -16.19
CA GLU A 128 0.06 -6.86 -15.54
C GLU A 128 -1.11 -6.58 -14.57
N GLN A 129 -1.25 -7.44 -13.56
CA GLN A 129 -2.40 -7.44 -12.67
C GLN A 129 -1.98 -7.72 -11.23
N ILE A 130 -2.47 -6.88 -10.31
CA ILE A 130 -2.37 -7.08 -8.86
C ILE A 130 -3.70 -7.62 -8.32
N LEU A 131 -3.64 -8.55 -7.37
CA LEU A 131 -4.75 -8.90 -6.48
C LEU A 131 -4.43 -8.42 -5.07
N ILE A 132 -5.41 -7.81 -4.42
CA ILE A 132 -5.31 -7.34 -3.03
C ILE A 132 -6.46 -7.97 -2.25
N ARG A 133 -6.11 -8.72 -1.20
CA ARG A 133 -7.08 -9.34 -0.30
C ARG A 133 -7.11 -8.57 1.01
N TYR A 134 -8.32 -8.26 1.44
CA TYR A 134 -8.63 -7.71 2.76
C TYR A 134 -9.44 -8.74 3.53
N SER A 135 -8.95 -9.13 4.71
CA SER A 135 -9.68 -10.04 5.61
C SER A 135 -9.91 -9.33 6.93
N LEU A 136 -11.18 -9.17 7.30
CA LEU A 136 -11.61 -8.55 8.55
C LEU A 136 -12.00 -9.66 9.54
N GLU A 137 -11.43 -9.62 10.74
CA GLU A 137 -11.69 -10.54 11.85
C GLU A 137 -12.16 -9.75 13.08
N GLY A 138 -13.08 -10.32 13.86
CA GLY A 138 -13.65 -9.76 15.09
C GLY A 138 -15.14 -9.39 15.00
N ASP A 139 -15.72 -8.95 16.11
CA ASP A 139 -17.11 -8.45 16.19
C ASP A 139 -17.22 -7.11 15.46
N GLY A 140 -17.41 -7.20 14.15
CA GLY A 140 -17.46 -6.09 13.22
C GLY A 140 -18.88 -5.72 12.79
N GLU A 141 -19.83 -5.68 13.73
CA GLU A 141 -21.14 -5.11 13.41
C GLU A 141 -20.93 -3.65 12.94
N ASN A 142 -21.37 -3.35 11.71
CA ASN A 142 -21.31 -2.03 11.07
C ASN A 142 -19.92 -1.47 10.74
N VAL A 143 -18.97 -2.30 10.28
CA VAL A 143 -17.70 -1.81 9.71
C VAL A 143 -17.83 -1.54 8.21
N MET A 144 -17.58 -0.30 7.78
CA MET A 144 -17.45 0.07 6.37
C MET A 144 -15.97 0.25 6.01
N LEU A 145 -15.51 -0.44 4.98
CA LEU A 145 -14.19 -0.20 4.38
C LEU A 145 -14.32 0.78 3.22
N ARG A 146 -13.59 1.90 3.29
CA ARG A 146 -13.50 2.88 2.22
C ARG A 146 -12.15 2.76 1.52
N PHE A 147 -12.19 2.50 0.22
CA PHE A 147 -10.99 2.36 -0.61
C PHE A 147 -10.76 3.64 -1.43
N LYS A 148 -9.53 4.15 -1.42
CA LYS A 148 -9.11 5.31 -2.19
C LYS A 148 -7.84 4.98 -2.98
N PRO A 149 -7.96 4.63 -4.27
CA PRO A 149 -6.80 4.36 -5.11
C PRO A 149 -6.03 5.65 -5.40
N PHE A 150 -4.71 5.60 -5.30
CA PHE A 150 -3.81 6.65 -5.77
C PHE A 150 -3.20 6.23 -7.10
N LEU A 151 -3.81 6.73 -8.17
CA LEU A 151 -3.40 6.46 -9.54
C LEU A 151 -2.31 7.45 -9.95
N ALA A 152 -1.17 6.95 -10.43
CA ALA A 152 -0.03 7.79 -10.76
C ALA A 152 0.14 8.01 -12.27
N PHE A 153 -0.16 6.99 -13.09
CA PHE A 153 -0.05 7.01 -14.55
C PHE A 153 1.18 7.75 -15.07
N ARG A 154 2.36 7.41 -14.53
CA ARG A 154 3.63 8.05 -14.89
C ARG A 154 4.69 7.02 -15.23
N ASN A 155 5.62 7.38 -16.12
CA ASN A 155 6.84 6.62 -16.33
C ASN A 155 7.63 6.51 -15.01
N ILE A 156 8.25 5.35 -14.75
CA ILE A 156 8.97 5.09 -13.49
C ILE A 156 10.14 6.04 -13.20
N HIS A 157 10.74 6.62 -14.25
CA HIS A 157 11.88 7.54 -14.14
C HIS A 157 11.46 8.98 -13.82
N GLN A 158 10.16 9.29 -13.95
CA GLN A 158 9.59 10.61 -13.74
C GLN A 158 8.82 10.70 -12.41
N LEU A 159 8.69 11.92 -11.88
CA LEU A 159 7.74 12.23 -10.81
C LEU A 159 6.44 12.75 -11.43
N SER A 160 5.36 12.70 -10.66
CA SER A 160 4.09 13.34 -11.02
C SER A 160 3.67 14.29 -9.89
N LYS A 161 2.64 15.08 -10.16
CA LYS A 161 2.05 16.04 -9.23
C LYS A 161 0.54 15.84 -9.18
N ALA A 162 -0.10 16.44 -8.17
CA ALA A 162 -1.55 16.47 -8.10
C ALA A 162 -2.14 16.99 -9.42
N ASN A 163 -3.07 16.23 -10.00
CA ASN A 163 -3.74 16.56 -11.24
C ASN A 163 -5.21 16.91 -10.96
N LEU A 164 -5.51 18.21 -10.94
CA LEU A 164 -6.85 18.72 -10.65
C LEU A 164 -7.84 18.54 -11.81
N TYR A 165 -7.36 18.25 -13.02
CA TYR A 165 -8.23 18.02 -14.18
C TYR A 165 -8.93 16.66 -14.15
N VAL A 166 -8.34 15.68 -13.46
CA VAL A 166 -8.88 14.32 -13.33
C VAL A 166 -9.62 14.14 -12.00
N ASN A 167 -9.31 14.96 -10.99
CA ASN A 167 -9.90 14.90 -9.66
C ASN A 167 -11.05 15.92 -9.53
N SER A 168 -12.01 15.88 -10.46
CA SER A 168 -13.27 16.62 -10.32
C SER A 168 -14.05 15.97 -9.18
N LYS A 169 -14.35 16.72 -8.12
CA LYS A 169 -15.30 16.27 -7.11
C LYS A 169 -16.60 15.90 -7.82
N VAL A 170 -16.92 14.61 -7.85
CA VAL A 170 -18.27 14.09 -8.10
C VAL A 170 -18.75 13.50 -6.79
#